data_AF-K7KJH6-F1
#
_entry.id   AF-K7KJH6-F1
#
_cell.length_a   1.000
_cell.length_b   1.000
_cell.length_c   1.000
_cell.angle_alpha   90.00
_cell.angle_beta   90.00
_cell.angle_gamma   90.00
#
_symmetry.space_group_name_H-M   'P 1'
#
loop_
_entity.id
_entity.type
_entity.pdbx_description
1 polymer ?
#
loop_
_entity_poly.entity_id
_entity_poly.type
_entity_poly.pdbx_seq_one_letter_code
_entity_poly.pdbx_strand_id
1 'polypeptide(L)'
;MVELAKLLETHSYSITILFTTGFHDHPSVDAYNHRISTSNPSISFNHLPHITPTITSTTVSFAANGFDFIKRNTSNVATTLTQISKSTTTIKAFVIDLFCTTAMEAASSLGIPVFYFFTSGAAVLELHSYFPKLHEETNMSFKDMVAVELRVTGNAPLKAVNMLQPIFWRGRTLRTGTCYSSARAFQRRVGS
;
A
#
# COMPACT_ATOMS: atom_id res chain seq x y z
N MET A 1 9.84 -1.89 -4.20
CA MET A 1 10.07 -0.43 -4.37
C MET A 1 11.50 -0.12 -4.83
N VAL A 2 12.55 -0.53 -4.12
CA VAL A 2 13.94 -0.21 -4.53
C VAL A 2 14.32 -0.77 -5.90
N GLU A 3 13.97 -2.02 -6.22
CA GLU A 3 14.26 -2.57 -7.55
C GLU A 3 13.48 -1.84 -8.67
N LEU A 4 12.25 -1.37 -8.39
CA LEU A 4 11.52 -0.51 -9.31
C LEU A 4 12.22 0.84 -9.48
N ALA A 5 12.74 1.43 -8.39
CA ALA A 5 13.47 2.69 -8.44
C ALA A 5 14.73 2.57 -9.32
N LYS A 6 15.51 1.50 -9.19
CA LYS A 6 16.67 1.21 -10.06
C LYS A 6 16.27 1.07 -11.52
N LEU A 7 15.15 0.41 -11.80
CA LEU A 7 14.65 0.31 -13.17
C LEU A 7 14.26 1.68 -13.73
N LEU A 8 13.58 2.51 -12.95
CA LEU A 8 13.14 3.85 -13.39
C LEU A 8 14.31 4.83 -13.53
N GLU A 9 15.38 4.68 -12.76
CA GLU A 9 16.60 5.50 -12.89
C GLU A 9 17.21 5.40 -14.29
N THR A 10 17.10 4.24 -14.96
CA THR A 10 17.59 4.07 -16.33
C THR A 10 16.92 5.01 -17.35
N HIS A 11 15.81 5.65 -16.97
CA HIS A 11 15.07 6.63 -17.77
C HIS A 11 15.35 8.08 -17.35
N SER A 12 16.47 8.35 -16.68
CA SER A 12 16.91 9.70 -16.25
C SER A 12 15.97 10.40 -15.26
N TYR A 13 15.22 9.64 -14.47
CA TYR A 13 14.46 10.18 -13.34
C TYR A 13 15.33 10.22 -12.08
N SER A 14 15.15 11.27 -11.29
CA SER A 14 15.55 11.27 -9.87
C SER A 14 14.43 10.65 -9.05
N ILE A 15 14.77 9.74 -8.14
CA ILE A 15 13.82 8.98 -7.34
C ILE A 15 14.07 9.30 -5.87
N THR A 16 13.01 9.75 -5.18
CA THR A 16 12.99 9.87 -3.73
C THR A 16 12.02 8.85 -3.16
N ILE A 17 12.53 7.92 -2.37
CA ILE A 17 11.73 6.91 -1.67
C ILE A 17 11.36 7.49 -0.30
N LEU A 18 10.06 7.69 -0.06
CA LEU A 18 9.55 8.05 1.25
C LEU A 18 9.52 6.80 2.13
N PHE A 19 10.28 6.83 3.21
CA PHE A 19 10.48 5.68 4.10
C PHE A 19 9.84 5.97 5.47
N THR A 20 8.81 5.23 5.84
CA THR A 20 8.19 5.36 7.16
C THR A 20 9.05 4.74 8.25
N THR A 21 9.12 5.36 9.42
CA THR A 21 9.86 4.83 10.59
C THR A 21 8.92 4.54 11.76
N GLY A 22 9.14 3.41 12.42
CA GLY A 22 8.47 2.97 13.63
C GLY A 22 7.80 1.61 13.55
N PHE A 23 7.49 1.10 12.36
CA PHE A 23 6.80 -0.18 12.18
C PHE A 23 7.66 -1.16 11.40
N HIS A 24 8.05 -2.24 12.09
CA HIS A 24 8.90 -3.29 11.53
C HIS A 24 10.26 -2.77 11.03
N ASP A 25 10.78 -1.74 11.70
CA ASP A 25 12.11 -1.22 11.47
C ASP A 25 13.15 -2.32 11.75
N HIS A 26 14.17 -2.41 10.91
CA HIS A 26 15.27 -3.34 11.09
C HIS A 26 16.60 -2.55 11.09
N PRO A 27 17.54 -2.84 12.01
CA PRO A 27 18.76 -2.04 12.18
C PRO A 27 19.65 -1.99 10.93
N SER A 28 19.53 -2.96 10.01
CA SER A 28 20.28 -2.94 8.75
C SER A 28 19.67 -2.05 7.66
N VAL A 29 18.47 -1.51 7.87
CA VAL A 29 17.77 -0.73 6.83
C VAL A 29 18.54 0.54 6.49
N ASP A 30 19.06 1.26 7.49
CA ASP A 30 19.81 2.49 7.23
C ASP A 30 21.10 2.21 6.44
N ALA A 31 21.82 1.14 6.81
CA ALA A 31 22.99 0.69 6.08
C ALA A 31 22.64 0.25 4.64
N TYR A 32 21.50 -0.43 4.46
CA TYR A 32 21.00 -0.81 3.14
C TYR A 32 20.66 0.42 2.29
N ASN A 33 19.87 1.36 2.84
CA ASN A 33 19.47 2.59 2.18
C ASN A 33 20.70 3.41 1.76
N HIS A 34 21.67 3.58 2.68
CA HIS A 34 22.91 4.28 2.38
C HIS A 34 23.69 3.62 1.25
N ARG A 35 23.82 2.28 1.25
CA ARG A 35 24.48 1.55 0.16
C ARG A 35 23.78 1.76 -1.19
N ILE A 36 22.45 1.78 -1.20
CA ILE A 36 21.69 2.02 -2.43
C ILE A 36 21.94 3.44 -2.94
N SER A 37 21.84 4.47 -2.11
CA SER A 37 22.10 5.86 -2.53
C SER A 37 23.54 6.07 -3.02
N THR A 38 24.51 5.40 -2.39
CA THR A 38 25.92 5.48 -2.81
C THR A 38 26.17 4.81 -4.15
N SER A 39 25.49 3.70 -4.44
CA SER A 39 25.62 2.98 -5.71
C SER A 39 24.74 3.54 -6.83
N ASN A 40 23.70 4.30 -6.50
CA ASN A 40 22.71 4.84 -7.42
C ASN A 40 22.42 6.31 -7.03
N PRO A 41 23.25 7.28 -7.47
CA PRO A 41 23.16 8.66 -7.00
C PRO A 41 21.83 9.36 -7.30
N SER A 42 21.05 8.86 -8.25
CA SER A 42 19.71 9.41 -8.56
C SER A 42 18.64 8.91 -7.59
N ILE A 43 18.96 7.93 -6.74
CA ILE A 43 18.05 7.35 -5.75
C ILE A 43 18.41 7.88 -4.35
N SER A 44 17.41 8.47 -3.70
CA SER A 44 17.51 9.01 -2.34
C SER A 44 16.41 8.44 -1.46
N PHE A 45 16.66 8.41 -0.14
CA PHE A 45 15.69 7.99 0.86
C PHE A 45 15.35 9.17 1.76
N ASN A 46 14.07 9.44 1.95
CA ASN A 46 13.58 10.45 2.86
C ASN A 46 12.80 9.77 3.98
N HIS A 47 13.37 9.79 5.18
CA HIS A 47 12.73 9.20 6.36
C HIS A 47 11.63 10.12 6.86
N LEU A 48 10.40 9.60 6.90
CA LEU A 48 9.29 10.30 7.52
C LEU A 48 9.45 10.30 9.05
N PRO A 49 8.86 11.29 9.74
CA PRO A 49 8.87 11.35 11.20
C PRO A 49 8.41 10.03 11.83
N HIS A 50 9.11 9.62 12.90
CA HIS A 50 8.80 8.39 13.61
C HIS A 50 7.39 8.43 14.20
N ILE A 51 6.61 7.38 13.97
CA ILE A 51 5.32 7.19 14.62
C ILE A 51 5.33 5.87 15.39
N THR A 52 5.04 5.93 16.69
CA THR A 52 4.89 4.72 17.50
C THR A 52 3.71 3.87 17.00
N PRO A 53 3.89 2.57 16.70
CA PRO A 53 2.80 1.68 16.30
C PRO A 53 1.75 1.51 17.41
N THR A 54 0.48 1.73 17.09
CA THR A 54 -0.65 1.27 17.90
C THR A 54 -0.93 -0.22 17.62
N ILE A 55 0.00 -1.08 18.05
CA ILE A 55 -0.23 -2.53 18.04
C ILE A 55 -1.10 -2.84 19.25
N THR A 56 -2.42 -2.83 19.04
CA THR A 56 -3.40 -2.94 20.12
C THR A 56 -3.72 -4.39 20.50
N SER A 57 -3.29 -5.40 19.73
CA SER A 57 -3.48 -6.82 20.05
C SER A 57 -2.69 -7.73 19.10
N THR A 58 -2.27 -8.91 19.60
CA THR A 58 -1.70 -10.01 18.81
C THR A 58 -2.70 -10.67 17.86
N THR A 59 -3.99 -10.38 18.00
CA THR A 59 -5.06 -10.95 17.16
C THR A 59 -5.19 -10.27 15.78
N VAL A 60 -4.51 -9.14 15.57
CA VAL A 60 -4.63 -8.34 14.34
C VAL A 60 -3.55 -8.78 13.35
N SER A 61 -3.95 -9.07 12.11
CA SER A 61 -3.02 -9.49 11.06
C SER A 61 -1.98 -8.40 10.76
N PHE A 62 -0.78 -8.83 10.36
CA PHE A 62 0.31 -7.93 10.00
C PHE A 62 -0.12 -6.89 8.95
N ALA A 63 -0.86 -7.33 7.93
CA ALA A 63 -1.39 -6.46 6.88
C ALA A 63 -2.32 -5.36 7.43
N ALA A 64 -3.21 -5.70 8.36
CA ALA A 64 -4.12 -4.74 8.97
C ALA A 64 -3.36 -3.69 9.82
N ASN A 65 -2.31 -4.11 10.53
CA ASN A 65 -1.42 -3.17 11.23
C ASN A 65 -0.63 -2.27 10.25
N GLY A 66 -0.18 -2.83 9.11
CA GLY A 66 0.47 -2.07 8.05
C GLY A 66 -0.42 -0.97 7.47
N PHE A 67 -1.67 -1.29 7.11
CA PHE A 67 -2.64 -0.29 6.64
C PHE A 67 -2.89 0.83 7.67
N ASP A 68 -3.09 0.47 8.94
CA ASP A 68 -3.32 1.46 10.01
C ASP A 68 -2.10 2.36 10.20
N PHE A 69 -0.90 1.78 10.16
CA PHE A 69 0.35 2.50 10.30
C PHE A 69 0.57 3.50 9.16
N ILE A 70 0.33 3.10 7.91
CA ILE A 70 0.43 4.03 6.77
C ILE A 70 -0.65 5.10 6.83
N LYS A 71 -1.88 4.76 7.25
CA LYS A 71 -2.95 5.74 7.43
C LYS A 71 -2.53 6.87 8.37
N ARG A 72 -1.87 6.54 9.49
CA ARG A 72 -1.35 7.53 10.46
C ARG A 72 -0.20 8.37 9.90
N ASN A 73 0.53 7.87 8.91
CA ASN A 73 1.59 8.61 8.23
C ASN A 73 1.08 9.53 7.10
N THR A 74 -0.21 9.52 6.77
CA THR A 74 -0.76 10.28 5.63
C THR A 74 -0.45 11.78 5.71
N SER A 75 -0.51 12.39 6.90
CA SER A 75 -0.17 13.81 7.10
C SER A 75 1.33 14.09 6.89
N ASN A 76 2.20 13.17 7.31
CA ASN A 76 3.63 13.26 7.09
C ASN A 76 3.94 13.18 5.59
N VAL A 77 3.33 12.22 4.88
CA VAL A 77 3.47 12.12 3.43
C VAL A 77 3.00 13.39 2.73
N ALA A 78 1.83 13.93 3.09
CA ALA A 78 1.32 15.18 2.52
C ALA A 78 2.27 16.35 2.73
N THR A 79 2.82 16.48 3.95
CA THR A 79 3.78 17.52 4.29
C THR A 79 5.05 17.40 3.47
N THR A 80 5.62 16.19 3.38
CA THR A 80 6.85 15.93 2.62
C THR A 80 6.65 16.14 1.12
N LEU A 81 5.54 15.67 0.52
CA LEU A 81 5.24 15.91 -0.89
C LEU A 81 5.07 17.41 -1.18
N THR A 82 4.44 18.15 -0.27
CA THR A 82 4.30 19.61 -0.39
C THR A 82 5.66 20.31 -0.34
N GLN A 83 6.54 19.89 0.57
CA GLN A 83 7.91 20.44 0.67
C GLN A 83 8.73 20.17 -0.59
N ILE A 84 8.70 18.94 -1.10
CA ILE A 84 9.38 18.57 -2.35
C ILE A 84 8.82 19.38 -3.51
N SER A 85 7.50 19.54 -3.61
CA SER A 85 6.84 20.31 -4.68
C SER A 85 7.17 21.81 -4.64
N LYS A 86 7.47 22.36 -3.45
CA LYS A 86 7.90 23.76 -3.28
C LYS A 86 9.38 23.99 -3.58
N SER A 87 10.18 22.93 -3.67
CA SER A 87 11.58 23.02 -4.10
C SER A 87 11.66 23.27 -5.61
N THR A 88 12.87 23.32 -6.17
CA THR A 88 13.09 23.38 -7.62
C THR A 88 12.75 22.08 -8.37
N THR A 89 12.23 21.07 -7.66
CA THR A 89 11.95 19.73 -8.19
C THR A 89 10.48 19.58 -8.60
N THR A 90 10.23 19.26 -9.87
CA THR A 90 8.89 18.89 -10.34
C THR A 90 8.65 17.39 -10.12
N ILE A 91 7.64 17.04 -9.31
CA ILE A 91 7.24 15.64 -9.11
C ILE A 91 6.40 15.17 -10.30
N LYS A 92 6.92 14.20 -11.06
CA LYS A 92 6.23 13.66 -12.26
C LYS A 92 5.23 12.57 -11.94
N ALA A 93 5.50 11.79 -10.89
CA ALA A 93 4.67 10.66 -10.50
C ALA A 93 4.90 10.36 -9.02
N PHE A 94 3.87 9.83 -8.38
CA PHE A 94 3.94 9.25 -7.04
C PHE A 94 3.57 7.77 -7.14
N VAL A 95 4.51 6.88 -6.85
CA VAL A 95 4.29 5.44 -6.93
C VAL A 95 4.02 4.89 -5.53
N ILE A 96 2.87 4.23 -5.37
CA ILE A 96 2.44 3.65 -4.10
C ILE A 96 2.33 2.13 -4.19
N ASP A 97 2.53 1.47 -3.07
CA ASP A 97 2.20 0.04 -2.92
C ASP A 97 0.77 -0.16 -2.41
N LEU A 98 0.40 -1.43 -2.20
CA LEU A 98 -0.90 -1.86 -1.68
C LEU A 98 -1.33 -1.14 -0.39
N PHE A 99 -0.41 -0.90 0.55
CA PHE A 99 -0.73 -0.34 1.87
C PHE A 99 -0.88 1.18 1.83
N CYS A 100 -0.26 1.82 0.84
CA CYS A 100 -0.13 3.27 0.72
C CYS A 100 -1.34 3.96 0.09
N THR A 101 -2.49 3.30 -0.02
CA THR A 101 -3.69 3.89 -0.62
C THR A 101 -4.13 5.18 0.04
N THR A 102 -4.00 5.31 1.36
CA THR A 102 -4.41 6.53 2.09
C THR A 102 -3.53 7.73 1.75
N ALA A 103 -2.28 7.51 1.33
CA ALA A 103 -1.38 8.56 0.90
C ALA A 103 -1.70 9.08 -0.52
N MET A 104 -2.53 8.37 -1.28
CA MET A 104 -2.91 8.76 -2.64
C MET A 104 -3.63 10.11 -2.68
N GLU A 105 -4.51 10.39 -1.72
CA GLU A 105 -5.27 11.65 -1.65
C GLU A 105 -4.34 12.85 -1.50
N ALA A 106 -3.27 12.70 -0.71
CA ALA A 106 -2.27 13.74 -0.50
C ALA A 106 -1.50 14.10 -1.77
N ALA A 107 -1.17 13.11 -2.62
CA ALA A 107 -0.54 13.37 -3.91
C ALA A 107 -1.55 13.94 -4.92
N SER A 108 -2.78 13.43 -4.92
CA SER A 108 -3.83 13.85 -5.84
C SER A 108 -4.24 15.32 -5.61
N SER A 109 -4.27 15.78 -4.34
CA SER A 109 -4.58 17.19 -4.00
C SER A 109 -3.49 18.17 -4.48
N LEU A 110 -2.28 17.69 -4.73
CA LEU A 110 -1.17 18.45 -5.31
C LEU A 110 -1.12 18.34 -6.84
N GLY A 111 -2.07 17.65 -7.47
CA GLY A 111 -2.09 17.41 -8.92
C GLY A 111 -1.02 16.42 -9.39
N ILE A 112 -0.44 15.63 -8.48
CA ILE A 112 0.60 14.66 -8.82
C ILE A 112 -0.05 13.36 -9.31
N PRO A 113 0.31 12.85 -10.51
CA PRO A 113 -0.15 11.55 -10.97
C PRO A 113 0.27 10.42 -10.01
N VAL A 114 -0.68 9.59 -9.59
CA VAL A 114 -0.41 8.46 -8.68
C VAL A 114 -0.48 7.14 -9.43
N PHE A 115 0.51 6.26 -9.24
CA PHE A 115 0.58 4.93 -9.84
C PHE A 115 0.66 3.84 -8.77
N TYR A 116 -0.03 2.73 -9.02
CA TYR A 116 0.05 1.55 -8.16
C TYR A 116 1.13 0.59 -8.63
N PHE A 117 2.04 0.23 -7.74
CA PHE A 117 2.95 -0.88 -7.93
C PHE A 117 2.49 -2.06 -7.05
N PHE A 118 1.75 -2.98 -7.67
CA PHE A 118 1.24 -4.17 -7.00
C PHE A 118 2.27 -5.30 -7.09
N THR A 119 2.83 -5.70 -5.95
CA THR A 119 3.96 -6.65 -5.86
C THR A 119 3.55 -8.13 -5.88
N SER A 120 2.31 -8.43 -6.27
CA SER A 120 1.79 -9.79 -6.40
C SER A 120 1.23 -10.02 -7.80
N GLY A 121 0.81 -11.26 -8.08
CA GLY A 121 0.33 -11.65 -9.40
C GLY A 121 -1.02 -11.03 -9.76
N ALA A 122 -1.33 -11.01 -11.06
CA ALA A 122 -2.58 -10.47 -11.59
C ALA A 122 -3.83 -11.12 -10.96
N ALA A 123 -3.79 -12.42 -10.65
CA ALA A 123 -4.90 -13.09 -9.99
C ALA A 123 -5.22 -12.51 -8.60
N VAL A 124 -4.19 -12.13 -7.83
CA VAL A 124 -4.36 -11.52 -6.51
C VAL A 124 -4.82 -10.08 -6.65
N LEU A 125 -4.34 -9.37 -7.67
CA LEU A 125 -4.80 -8.02 -7.99
C LEU A 125 -6.29 -8.01 -8.34
N GLU A 126 -6.72 -8.95 -9.18
CA GLU A 126 -8.12 -9.10 -9.58
C GLU A 126 -9.00 -9.47 -8.37
N LEU A 127 -8.52 -10.37 -7.52
CA LEU A 127 -9.20 -10.68 -6.26
C LEU A 127 -9.31 -9.46 -5.33
N HIS A 128 -8.25 -8.66 -5.21
CA HIS A 128 -8.26 -7.42 -4.44
C HIS A 128 -9.25 -6.41 -5.02
N SER A 129 -9.29 -6.27 -6.35
CA SER A 129 -10.26 -5.43 -7.05
C SER A 129 -11.68 -5.92 -6.82
N TYR A 130 -11.94 -7.22 -6.84
CA TYR A 130 -13.27 -7.79 -6.68
C TYR A 130 -13.74 -7.84 -5.21
N PHE A 131 -12.83 -7.66 -4.25
CA PHE A 131 -13.10 -7.75 -2.82
C PHE A 131 -14.29 -6.89 -2.34
N PRO A 132 -14.47 -5.61 -2.74
CA PRO A 132 -15.57 -4.80 -2.24
C PRO A 132 -16.93 -5.38 -2.60
N LYS A 133 -17.05 -5.96 -3.81
CA LYS A 133 -18.27 -6.65 -4.25
C LYS A 133 -18.52 -7.91 -3.43
N LEU A 134 -17.50 -8.76 -3.26
CA LEU A 134 -17.61 -9.95 -2.41
C LEU A 134 -17.98 -9.59 -0.96
N HIS A 135 -17.43 -8.48 -0.46
CA HIS A 135 -17.78 -7.97 0.85
C HIS A 135 -19.28 -7.62 0.86
N GLU A 136 -19.79 -6.82 -0.07
CA GLU A 136 -21.21 -6.44 -0.11
C GLU A 136 -22.18 -7.62 -0.27
N GLU A 137 -21.79 -8.68 -0.97
CA GLU A 137 -22.63 -9.87 -1.23
C GLU A 137 -22.80 -10.79 -0.01
N THR A 138 -21.97 -10.66 1.02
CA THR A 138 -22.02 -11.56 2.17
C THR A 138 -21.79 -10.87 3.50
N ASN A 139 -22.56 -11.25 4.52
CA ASN A 139 -22.33 -10.80 5.89
C ASN A 139 -21.42 -11.72 6.71
N MET A 140 -20.99 -12.85 6.15
CA MET A 140 -20.16 -13.83 6.85
C MET A 140 -18.67 -13.52 6.68
N SER A 141 -17.87 -13.95 7.66
CA SER A 141 -16.41 -13.95 7.53
C SER A 141 -16.00 -15.05 6.55
N PHE A 142 -15.07 -14.77 5.63
CA PHE A 142 -14.60 -15.76 4.65
C PHE A 142 -14.00 -17.02 5.30
N LYS A 143 -13.43 -16.89 6.51
CA LYS A 143 -12.96 -18.03 7.32
C LYS A 143 -14.05 -19.07 7.64
N ASP A 144 -15.30 -18.61 7.78
CA ASP A 144 -16.42 -19.45 8.18
C ASP A 144 -17.13 -20.07 6.96
N MET A 145 -16.68 -19.72 5.75
CA MET A 145 -17.21 -20.18 4.47
C MET A 145 -16.46 -21.41 3.94
N VAL A 146 -16.35 -22.46 4.75
CA VAL A 146 -15.47 -23.61 4.50
C VAL A 146 -15.72 -24.32 3.15
N ALA A 147 -16.96 -24.32 2.66
CA ALA A 147 -17.37 -24.97 1.42
C ALA A 147 -17.63 -24.00 0.25
N VAL A 148 -17.35 -22.70 0.41
CA VAL A 148 -17.65 -21.71 -0.64
C VAL A 148 -16.43 -21.52 -1.54
N GLU A 149 -16.66 -21.62 -2.84
CA GLU A 149 -15.71 -21.18 -3.86
C GLU A 149 -16.09 -19.78 -4.34
N LEU A 150 -15.16 -18.86 -4.18
CA LEU A 150 -15.23 -17.52 -4.74
C LEU A 150 -14.84 -17.60 -6.20
N ARG A 151 -15.75 -17.11 -7.06
CA ARG A 151 -15.50 -16.97 -8.48
C ARG A 151 -15.30 -15.51 -8.78
N VAL A 152 -14.07 -15.17 -9.16
CA VAL A 152 -13.70 -13.85 -9.65
C VAL A 152 -13.45 -13.98 -11.15
N THR A 153 -13.99 -13.04 -11.94
CA THR A 153 -13.83 -13.05 -13.40
C THR A 153 -12.36 -13.12 -13.77
N GLY A 154 -11.99 -14.02 -14.69
CA GLY A 154 -10.58 -14.19 -15.13
C GLY A 154 -9.70 -15.01 -14.19
N ASN A 155 -10.20 -15.42 -13.01
CA ASN A 155 -9.46 -16.27 -12.07
C ASN A 155 -10.03 -17.69 -12.01
N ALA A 156 -9.15 -18.64 -11.64
CA ALA A 156 -9.60 -19.95 -11.20
C ALA A 156 -10.42 -19.83 -9.91
N PRO A 157 -11.38 -20.76 -9.65
CA PRO A 157 -12.13 -20.79 -8.40
C PRO A 157 -11.20 -20.81 -7.18
N LEU A 158 -11.46 -19.92 -6.23
CA LEU A 158 -10.68 -19.81 -5.00
C LEU A 158 -11.55 -20.20 -3.80
N LYS A 159 -11.12 -21.16 -3.00
CA LYS A 159 -11.82 -21.47 -1.74
C LYS A 159 -11.80 -20.24 -0.83
N ALA A 160 -12.94 -19.87 -0.25
CA ALA A 160 -13.06 -18.69 0.61
C ALA A 160 -12.10 -18.73 1.81
N VAL A 161 -11.77 -19.93 2.30
CA VAL A 161 -10.78 -20.13 3.37
C VAL A 161 -9.33 -19.82 2.97
N ASN A 162 -9.05 -19.63 1.67
CA ASN A 162 -7.74 -19.24 1.16
C ASN A 162 -7.66 -17.73 0.88
N MET A 163 -8.65 -16.94 1.32
CA MET A 163 -8.61 -15.48 1.19
C MET A 163 -7.48 -14.85 2.01
N LEU A 164 -6.95 -13.72 1.52
CA LEU A 164 -5.85 -12.99 2.15
C LEU A 164 -6.21 -12.55 3.58
N GLN A 165 -5.23 -12.56 4.48
CA GLN A 165 -5.45 -12.37 5.91
C GLN A 165 -5.94 -10.99 6.44
N PRO A 166 -6.01 -9.87 5.69
CA PRO A 166 -6.85 -8.75 6.14
C PRO A 166 -8.33 -8.91 5.73
N ILE A 167 -8.61 -9.70 4.69
CA ILE A 167 -9.95 -9.94 4.14
C ILE A 167 -10.64 -11.12 4.86
N PHE A 168 -9.83 -12.10 5.28
CA PHE A 168 -10.25 -13.35 5.89
C PHE A 168 -11.21 -13.19 7.09
N TRP A 169 -11.01 -12.13 7.87
CA TRP A 169 -11.82 -11.77 9.03
C TRP A 169 -12.81 -10.66 8.68
N ARG A 170 -14.11 -10.88 8.87
CA ARG A 170 -15.12 -9.81 8.85
C ARG A 170 -15.40 -9.35 10.27
N GLY A 171 -14.55 -8.46 10.78
CA GLY A 171 -14.76 -7.76 12.06
C GLY A 171 -15.28 -6.34 11.85
N ARG A 172 -16.05 -5.80 12.81
CA ARG A 172 -16.47 -4.37 12.87
C ARG A 172 -15.32 -3.41 13.17
N THR A 173 -14.08 -3.88 13.27
CA THR A 173 -12.93 -3.04 13.58
C THR A 173 -12.59 -2.16 12.39
N LEU A 174 -12.20 -0.91 12.65
CA LEU A 174 -11.78 0.13 11.69
C LEU A 174 -10.79 -0.34 10.57
N ARG A 175 -10.22 -1.54 10.70
CA ARG A 175 -9.05 -2.05 9.97
C ARG A 175 -9.39 -3.06 8.86
N THR A 176 -10.52 -3.77 8.91
CA THR A 176 -11.13 -4.34 7.68
C THR A 176 -11.56 -3.23 6.74
N GLY A 177 -12.01 -2.11 7.32
CA GLY A 177 -12.37 -0.90 6.61
C GLY A 177 -11.22 -0.31 5.78
N THR A 178 -9.96 -0.41 6.21
CA THR A 178 -8.82 0.13 5.45
C THR A 178 -8.46 -0.72 4.24
N CYS A 179 -8.45 -2.06 4.36
CA CYS A 179 -8.26 -2.94 3.20
C CYS A 179 -9.43 -2.83 2.21
N TYR A 180 -10.67 -2.76 2.72
CA TYR A 180 -11.84 -2.49 1.88
C TYR A 180 -11.75 -1.13 1.18
N SER A 181 -11.34 -0.08 1.91
CA SER A 181 -11.15 1.26 1.34
C SER A 181 -10.05 1.28 0.29
N SER A 182 -8.97 0.52 0.51
CA SER A 182 -7.89 0.35 -0.45
C SER A 182 -8.39 -0.28 -1.76
N ALA A 183 -9.08 -1.41 -1.66
CA ALA A 183 -9.69 -2.10 -2.79
C ALA A 183 -10.70 -1.24 -3.53
N ARG A 184 -11.57 -0.54 -2.80
CA ARG A 184 -12.59 0.34 -3.38
C ARG A 184 -11.98 1.58 -4.05
N ALA A 185 -10.90 2.14 -3.50
CA ALA A 185 -10.16 3.23 -4.12
C ALA A 185 -9.45 2.77 -5.41
N PHE A 186 -8.91 1.56 -5.41
CA PHE A 186 -8.32 0.94 -6.61
C PHE A 186 -9.38 0.75 -7.71
N GLN A 187 -10.54 0.16 -7.39
CA GLN A 187 -11.63 -0.03 -8.35
C GLN A 187 -12.05 1.26 -9.05
N ARG A 188 -12.20 2.37 -8.30
CA ARG A 188 -12.64 3.66 -8.86
C ARG A 188 -11.69 4.23 -9.91
N ARG A 189 -10.42 3.85 -9.90
CA ARG A 189 -9.44 4.32 -10.90
C ARG A 189 -9.31 3.42 -12.11
N VAL A 190 -9.60 2.12 -11.97
CA VAL A 190 -9.56 1.17 -13.09
C VAL A 190 -10.89 1.20 -13.87
N GLY A 191 -11.99 1.57 -13.20
CA GLY A 191 -13.33 1.62 -13.78
C GLY A 191 -13.73 2.94 -14.45
N SER A 192 -12.78 3.80 -14.83
CA SER A 192 -12.99 5.06 -15.56
C SER A 192 -12.16 5.09 -16.83
#